data_AF-A0A7J7Q8U4-F1
#
_entry.id   AF-A0A7J7Q8U4-F1
#
_cell.length_a   1.000
_cell.length_b   1.000
_cell.length_c   1.000
_cell.angle_alpha   90.00
_cell.angle_beta   90.00
_cell.angle_gamma   90.00
#
_symmetry.space_group_name_H-M   'P 1'
#
loop_
_entity.id
_entity.type
_entity.pdbx_description
1 polymer ?
#
loop_
_entity_poly.entity_id
_entity_poly.type
_entity_poly.pdbx_seq_one_letter_code
_entity_poly.pdbx_strand_id
1 'polypeptide(L)'
;MQVRRAAAQLEPALVDIPTADARRCLRFQAVPSGTGQAIVVSAVAEGSSAEEAGVRRGMKLTGISDPVRQYEVWDLQDRPSLRYIRDVLRMRSSSSITLRFQSVAELLQALEAADGTLSLTNNSSSSSSSSEGGNTATSDSTPLSSIDSLSNLASISENDGGTIAERLEQQYEQAQQGSAGKVMTGVEQREQRRKSYMEQVGQRNDSRFLLVLAGSFLLPALVILAVAYSTGYLDSLYANSLYTTR
;
A
#
# COMPACT_ATOMS: atom_id res chain seq x y z
N MET A 1 35.14 -13.83 -28.49
CA MET A 1 34.18 -14.93 -28.32
C MET A 1 32.97 -14.41 -27.57
N GLN A 2 31.90 -14.04 -28.29
CA GLN A 2 30.65 -13.61 -27.67
C GLN A 2 29.86 -14.86 -27.27
N VAL A 3 29.83 -15.15 -25.97
CA VAL A 3 28.95 -16.18 -25.43
C VAL A 3 27.53 -15.61 -25.44
N ARG A 4 26.77 -15.95 -26.48
CA ARG A 4 25.30 -15.80 -26.49
C ARG A 4 24.76 -16.59 -25.29
N ARG A 5 24.40 -15.88 -24.22
CA ARG A 5 23.56 -16.46 -23.15
C ARG A 5 22.22 -16.82 -23.79
N ALA A 6 22.08 -18.09 -24.14
CA ALA A 6 20.78 -18.69 -24.37
C ALA A 6 19.98 -18.50 -23.07
N ALA A 7 18.90 -17.74 -23.12
CA ALA A 7 17.92 -17.67 -22.06
C ALA A 7 17.29 -19.08 -21.95
N ALA A 8 17.85 -19.92 -21.09
CA ALA A 8 17.23 -21.17 -20.71
C ALA A 8 15.87 -20.81 -20.11
N GLN A 9 14.81 -21.12 -20.85
CA GLN A 9 13.45 -21.06 -20.34
C GLN A 9 13.35 -22.06 -19.19
N LEU A 10 13.52 -21.55 -17.98
CA LEU A 10 13.35 -22.29 -16.74
C LEU A 10 11.85 -22.39 -16.50
N GLU A 11 11.29 -23.56 -16.83
CA GLU A 11 9.91 -23.94 -16.56
C GLU A 11 9.57 -23.60 -15.10
N PRO A 12 8.48 -22.87 -14.84
CA PRO A 12 8.10 -22.52 -13.50
C PRO A 12 7.64 -23.77 -12.74
N ALA A 13 8.32 -24.10 -11.64
CA ALA A 13 7.92 -25.20 -10.77
C ALA A 13 6.63 -24.82 -10.02
N LEU A 14 5.52 -25.46 -10.39
CA LEU A 14 4.26 -25.38 -9.67
C LEU A 14 4.27 -26.40 -8.53
N VAL A 15 4.06 -25.93 -7.31
CA VAL A 15 4.24 -26.71 -6.10
C VAL A 15 3.01 -26.54 -5.21
N ASP A 16 2.41 -27.65 -4.78
CA ASP A 16 1.29 -27.66 -3.83
C ASP A 16 1.77 -28.17 -2.47
N ILE A 17 1.64 -27.35 -1.43
CA ILE A 17 2.16 -27.63 -0.08
C ILE A 17 1.04 -27.32 0.93
N PRO A 18 0.98 -28.02 2.08
CA PRO A 18 0.11 -27.62 3.18
C PRO A 18 0.36 -26.17 3.63
N THR A 19 -0.70 -25.39 3.80
CA THR A 19 -0.62 -23.97 4.21
C THR A 19 0.10 -23.80 5.55
N ALA A 20 -0.12 -24.73 6.49
CA ALA A 20 0.53 -24.71 7.80
C ALA A 20 2.06 -24.84 7.68
N ASP A 21 2.52 -25.71 6.78
CA ASP A 21 3.94 -25.95 6.55
C ASP A 21 4.56 -24.79 5.77
N ALA A 22 3.87 -24.28 4.74
CA ALA A 22 4.31 -23.08 4.03
C ALA A 22 4.51 -21.87 4.96
N ARG A 23 3.68 -21.70 5.99
CA ARG A 23 3.81 -20.61 6.99
C ARG A 23 5.00 -20.79 7.93
N ARG A 24 5.33 -22.02 8.30
CA ARG A 24 6.37 -22.35 9.30
C ARG A 24 7.73 -22.53 8.66
N CYS A 25 7.77 -23.15 7.48
CA CYS A 25 8.98 -23.64 6.84
C CYS A 25 9.53 -22.70 5.78
N LEU A 26 8.72 -21.83 5.17
CA LEU A 26 9.18 -20.90 4.14
C LEU A 26 9.37 -19.48 4.69
N ARG A 27 10.54 -18.91 4.41
CA ARG A 27 10.83 -17.49 4.65
C ARG A 27 11.02 -16.78 3.32
N PHE A 28 10.27 -15.69 3.13
CA PHE A 28 10.36 -14.85 1.95
C PHE A 28 11.07 -13.54 2.25
N GLN A 29 11.87 -13.09 1.30
CA GLN A 29 12.53 -11.79 1.32
C GLN A 29 12.31 -11.11 -0.02
N ALA A 30 12.35 -9.79 0.01
CA ALA A 30 12.05 -8.97 -1.14
C ALA A 30 13.36 -8.33 -1.62
N VAL A 31 13.85 -8.78 -2.76
CA VAL A 31 15.17 -8.46 -3.32
C VAL A 31 15.00 -7.55 -4.52
N PRO A 32 15.79 -6.47 -4.68
CA PRO A 32 15.71 -5.62 -5.87
C PRO A 32 16.01 -6.43 -7.13
N SER A 33 15.19 -6.27 -8.17
CA SER A 33 15.34 -6.99 -9.43
C SER A 33 14.92 -6.08 -10.59
N GLY A 34 15.88 -5.70 -11.44
CA GLY A 34 15.65 -4.74 -12.53
C GLY A 34 15.12 -3.41 -12.02
N THR A 35 13.96 -2.98 -12.56
CA THR A 35 13.28 -1.75 -12.14
C THR A 35 12.32 -1.95 -10.96
N GLY A 36 12.21 -3.16 -10.42
CA GLY A 36 11.24 -3.54 -9.41
C GLY A 36 11.82 -4.35 -8.26
N GLN A 37 10.97 -5.16 -7.65
CA GLN A 37 11.33 -6.05 -6.56
C GLN A 37 10.85 -7.45 -6.90
N ALA A 38 11.69 -8.45 -6.65
CA ALA A 38 11.32 -9.85 -6.75
C ALA A 38 11.20 -10.43 -5.34
N ILE A 39 10.23 -11.32 -5.16
CA ILE A 39 10.08 -12.04 -3.90
C ILE A 39 10.83 -13.35 -4.07
N VAL A 40 11.78 -13.58 -3.17
CA VAL A 40 12.70 -14.70 -3.22
C VAL A 40 12.58 -15.52 -1.94
N VAL A 41 12.73 -16.83 -2.06
CA VAL A 41 12.81 -17.73 -0.91
C VAL A 41 14.17 -17.52 -0.24
N SER A 42 14.15 -16.95 0.96
CA SER A 42 15.35 -16.69 1.78
C SER A 42 15.82 -17.90 2.56
N ALA A 43 14.89 -18.70 3.07
CA ALA A 43 15.17 -19.94 3.80
C ALA A 43 14.01 -20.92 3.64
N VAL A 44 14.36 -22.21 3.66
CA VAL A 44 13.45 -23.35 3.66
C VAL A 44 13.88 -24.25 4.82
N ALA A 45 12.93 -24.69 5.65
CA ALA A 45 13.24 -25.63 6.73
C ALA A 45 13.58 -27.01 6.16
N GLU A 46 14.63 -27.63 6.70
CA GLU A 46 15.09 -28.96 6.30
C GLU A 46 14.02 -30.03 6.61
N GLY A 47 13.80 -30.95 5.67
CA GLY A 47 12.80 -32.02 5.80
C GLY A 47 11.34 -31.55 5.75
N SER A 48 11.09 -30.33 5.28
CA SER A 48 9.72 -29.83 5.09
C SER A 48 9.14 -30.27 3.75
N SER A 49 7.81 -30.37 3.65
CA SER A 49 7.11 -30.65 2.40
C SER A 49 7.46 -29.66 1.28
N ALA A 50 7.92 -28.46 1.62
CA ALA A 50 8.42 -27.49 0.65
C ALA A 50 9.76 -27.90 0.03
N GLU A 51 10.69 -28.43 0.84
CA GLU A 51 11.98 -28.92 0.34
C GLU A 51 11.79 -30.19 -0.49
N GLU A 52 10.93 -31.11 -0.04
CA GLU A 52 10.57 -32.33 -0.79
C GLU A 52 9.93 -31.99 -2.13
N ALA A 53 9.12 -30.92 -2.18
CA ALA A 53 8.56 -30.40 -3.42
C ALA A 53 9.57 -29.63 -4.30
N GLY A 54 10.85 -29.58 -3.91
CA GLY A 54 11.94 -29.01 -4.69
C GLY A 54 12.12 -27.50 -4.52
N VAL A 55 11.48 -26.87 -3.53
CA VAL A 55 11.67 -25.45 -3.23
C VAL A 55 13.04 -25.25 -2.58
N ARG A 56 13.87 -24.40 -3.19
CA ARG A 56 15.21 -24.07 -2.71
C ARG A 56 15.36 -22.58 -2.43
N ARG A 57 16.32 -22.25 -1.57
CA ARG A 57 16.77 -20.87 -1.35
C ARG A 57 17.18 -20.22 -2.67
N GLY A 58 16.81 -18.96 -2.87
CA GLY A 58 17.12 -18.20 -4.09
C GLY A 58 16.08 -18.33 -5.20
N MET A 59 15.03 -19.14 -5.06
CA MET A 59 13.95 -19.22 -6.04
C MET A 59 13.02 -18.00 -5.98
N LYS A 60 12.68 -17.45 -7.15
CA LYS A 60 11.70 -16.36 -7.31
C LYS A 60 10.29 -16.92 -7.19
N LEU A 61 9.45 -16.30 -6.37
CA LEU A 61 8.02 -16.56 -6.35
C LEU A 61 7.36 -15.76 -7.49
N THR A 62 6.76 -16.46 -8.46
CA THR A 62 6.11 -15.87 -9.65
C THR A 62 4.60 -15.98 -9.61
N GLY A 63 4.04 -16.88 -8.81
CA GLY A 63 2.60 -16.94 -8.61
C GLY A 63 2.19 -17.52 -7.27
N ILE A 64 0.98 -17.16 -6.83
CA ILE A 64 0.37 -17.62 -5.59
C ILE A 64 -1.11 -17.90 -5.84
N SER A 65 -1.62 -19.01 -5.31
CA SER A 65 -3.06 -19.30 -5.35
C SER A 65 -3.88 -18.24 -4.58
N ASP A 66 -5.12 -18.00 -4.99
CA ASP A 66 -6.06 -17.15 -4.25
C ASP A 66 -6.41 -17.81 -2.89
N PRO A 67 -6.43 -17.08 -1.76
CA PRO A 67 -6.90 -17.60 -0.48
C PRO A 67 -8.38 -18.02 -0.47
N VAL A 68 -9.21 -17.48 -1.37
CA VAL A 68 -10.65 -17.76 -1.48
C VAL A 68 -10.92 -18.83 -2.53
N ARG A 69 -10.17 -18.85 -3.65
CA ARG A 69 -10.35 -19.78 -4.77
C ARG A 69 -9.17 -20.74 -4.88
N GLN A 70 -9.39 -22.02 -4.51
CA GLN A 70 -8.32 -23.01 -4.34
C GLN A 70 -7.52 -23.35 -5.61
N TYR A 71 -8.08 -23.15 -6.81
CA TYR A 71 -7.48 -23.60 -8.08
C TYR A 71 -6.98 -22.48 -8.98
N GLU A 72 -7.12 -21.22 -8.55
CA GLU A 72 -6.72 -20.07 -9.35
C GLU A 72 -5.36 -19.56 -8.84
N VAL A 73 -4.33 -19.71 -9.65
CA VAL A 73 -2.98 -19.19 -9.35
C VAL A 73 -2.81 -17.86 -10.04
N TRP A 74 -2.59 -16.81 -9.25
CA TRP A 74 -2.37 -15.47 -9.75
C TRP A 74 -0.89 -15.20 -9.98
N ASP A 75 -0.62 -14.53 -11.09
CA ASP A 75 0.72 -14.09 -11.46
C ASP A 75 1.11 -12.86 -10.65
N LEU A 76 2.22 -12.98 -9.92
CA LEU A 76 2.82 -11.88 -9.19
C LEU A 76 3.43 -10.91 -10.21
N GLN A 77 2.93 -9.69 -10.21
CA GLN A 77 3.40 -8.59 -11.06
C GLN A 77 4.86 -8.22 -10.74
N ASP A 78 5.49 -7.38 -11.57
CA ASP A 78 6.91 -6.97 -11.48
C ASP A 78 7.32 -6.27 -10.16
N ARG A 79 6.36 -5.97 -9.28
CA ARG A 79 6.58 -5.36 -7.95
C ARG A 79 5.65 -5.98 -6.89
N PRO A 80 5.80 -7.27 -6.56
CA PRO A 80 5.00 -7.88 -5.53
C PRO A 80 5.47 -7.40 -4.15
N SER A 81 4.53 -7.00 -3.30
CA SER A 81 4.87 -6.58 -1.93
C SER A 81 5.01 -7.80 -1.01
N LEU A 82 6.06 -7.83 -0.19
CA LEU A 82 6.25 -8.89 0.81
C LEU A 82 5.07 -8.98 1.79
N ARG A 83 4.47 -7.82 2.09
CA ARG A 83 3.27 -7.72 2.92
C ARG A 83 2.11 -8.48 2.32
N TYR A 84 1.82 -8.30 1.03
CA TYR A 84 0.75 -9.00 0.34
C TYR A 84 0.89 -10.52 0.47
N ILE A 85 2.08 -11.08 0.22
CA ILE A 85 2.31 -12.52 0.35
C ILE A 85 2.11 -13.01 1.78
N ARG A 86 2.58 -12.25 2.77
CA ARG A 86 2.39 -12.59 4.18
C ARG A 86 0.91 -12.53 4.57
N ASP A 87 0.17 -11.55 4.08
CA ASP A 87 -1.25 -11.38 4.34
C ASP A 87 -2.05 -12.52 3.67
N VAL A 88 -1.75 -12.87 2.42
CA VAL A 88 -2.35 -14.04 1.73
C VAL A 88 -2.07 -15.33 2.50
N LEU A 89 -0.82 -15.54 2.93
CA LEU A 89 -0.48 -16.71 3.74
C LEU A 89 -1.25 -16.73 5.03
N ARG A 90 -1.37 -15.61 5.76
CA ARG A 90 -2.05 -15.50 7.07
C ARG A 90 -3.58 -15.59 7.01
N MET A 91 -4.19 -15.02 5.98
CA MET A 91 -5.66 -14.99 5.83
C MET A 91 -6.22 -16.28 5.23
N ARG A 92 -5.37 -17.10 4.60
CA ARG A 92 -5.78 -18.38 4.01
C ARG A 92 -6.37 -19.33 5.06
N SER A 93 -7.58 -19.81 4.79
CA SER A 93 -8.26 -20.86 5.55
C SER A 93 -8.16 -22.24 4.89
N SER A 94 -7.78 -22.33 3.61
CA SER A 94 -7.57 -23.60 2.90
C SER A 94 -6.35 -24.35 3.46
N SER A 95 -6.45 -25.68 3.50
CA SER A 95 -5.40 -26.56 4.02
C SER A 95 -4.18 -26.66 3.10
N SER A 96 -4.34 -26.43 1.80
CA SER A 96 -3.25 -26.40 0.81
C SER A 96 -3.08 -25.02 0.19
N ILE A 97 -1.86 -24.77 -0.30
CA ILE A 97 -1.46 -23.60 -1.05
C ILE A 97 -0.60 -24.01 -2.25
N THR A 98 -1.05 -23.62 -3.44
CA THR A 98 -0.24 -23.73 -4.65
C THR A 98 0.61 -22.48 -4.83
N LEU A 99 1.92 -22.68 -4.96
CA LEU A 99 2.93 -21.64 -5.19
C LEU A 99 3.66 -21.95 -6.49
N ARG A 100 4.01 -20.91 -7.25
CA ARG A 100 4.76 -21.03 -8.48
C ARG A 100 6.12 -20.38 -8.33
N PHE A 101 7.17 -21.15 -8.57
CA PHE A 101 8.55 -20.73 -8.40
C PHE A 101 9.32 -20.75 -9.71
N GLN A 102 10.32 -19.88 -9.82
CA GLN A 102 11.27 -19.86 -10.92
C GLN A 102 12.68 -19.76 -10.34
N SER A 103 13.57 -20.66 -10.74
CA SER A 103 14.98 -20.54 -10.36
C SER A 103 15.62 -19.40 -11.17
N VAL A 104 16.24 -18.44 -10.50
CA VAL A 104 16.95 -17.34 -11.16
C VAL A 104 18.30 -17.17 -10.47
N ALA A 105 19.38 -17.53 -11.14
CA ALA A 105 20.73 -17.52 -10.54
C ALA A 105 21.17 -16.12 -10.08
N GLU A 106 20.74 -15.06 -10.77
CA GLU A 106 21.04 -13.67 -10.41
C GLU A 106 20.41 -13.26 -9.08
N LEU A 107 19.23 -13.80 -8.74
CA LEU A 107 18.55 -13.50 -7.49
C LEU A 107 19.19 -14.17 -6.29
N LEU A 108 19.89 -15.29 -6.48
CA LEU A 108 20.66 -15.93 -5.41
C LEU A 108 21.84 -15.04 -5.00
N GLN A 109 22.55 -14.47 -5.97
CA GLN A 109 23.64 -13.51 -5.70
C GLN A 109 23.13 -12.24 -5.04
N ALA A 110 21.99 -11.71 -5.50
CA ALA A 110 21.38 -10.53 -4.90
C ALA A 110 20.85 -10.78 -3.47
N LEU A 111 20.36 -11.99 -3.20
CA LEU A 111 19.96 -12.43 -1.86
C LEU A 111 21.16 -12.54 -0.91
N GLU A 112 22.28 -13.10 -1.37
CA GLU A 112 23.53 -13.17 -0.60
C GLU A 112 24.09 -11.77 -0.28
N ALA A 113 24.04 -10.84 -1.24
CA ALA A 113 24.39 -9.45 -1.01
C ALA A 113 23.48 -8.77 0.03
N ALA A 114 22.17 -9.05 0.00
CA ALA A 114 21.22 -8.53 0.97
C ALA A 114 21.46 -9.10 2.39
N ASP A 115 21.73 -10.41 2.51
CA ASP A 115 22.01 -11.05 3.80
C ASP A 115 23.35 -10.59 4.41
N GLY A 116 24.36 -10.32 3.57
CA GLY A 116 25.65 -9.76 4.00
C GLY A 116 25.51 -8.38 4.67
N THR A 117 24.56 -7.55 4.22
CA THR A 117 24.29 -6.24 4.86
C THR A 117 23.56 -6.35 6.19
N LEU A 118 22.76 -7.39 6.41
CA LEU A 118 22.05 -7.64 7.67
C LEU A 118 22.98 -8.24 8.74
N SER A 119 23.97 -9.05 8.33
CA SER A 119 24.95 -9.68 9.24
C SER A 119 25.83 -8.67 10.00
N LEU A 120 26.10 -7.50 9.42
CA LEU A 120 26.86 -6.42 10.07
C LEU A 120 26.09 -5.69 11.19
N THR A 121 24.77 -5.90 11.29
CA THR A 121 23.90 -5.23 12.28
C THR A 121 23.35 -6.17 13.36
N ASN A 122 23.58 -7.49 13.26
CA ASN A 122 23.08 -8.47 14.23
C ASN A 122 24.18 -8.94 15.18
N ASN A 123 24.76 -8.00 15.92
CA ASN A 123 25.49 -8.31 17.15
C ASN A 123 24.64 -7.81 18.33
N SER A 124 24.27 -8.73 19.22
CA SER A 124 23.51 -8.56 20.48
C SER A 124 22.01 -8.94 20.44
N SER A 125 21.70 -10.23 20.61
CA SER A 125 20.84 -10.72 21.71
C SER A 125 20.45 -12.18 21.50
N SER A 126 21.34 -13.09 21.89
CA SER A 126 21.00 -14.48 22.19
C SER A 126 20.50 -14.56 23.63
N SER A 127 19.22 -14.85 23.85
CA SER A 127 18.79 -15.59 25.05
C SER A 127 17.53 -16.40 24.74
N SER A 128 17.73 -17.71 24.69
CA SER A 128 16.69 -18.74 24.73
C SER A 128 16.55 -19.22 26.16
N SER A 129 15.33 -19.21 26.71
CA SER A 129 14.96 -20.18 27.74
C SER A 129 13.45 -20.43 27.75
N SER A 130 13.11 -21.71 27.78
CA SER A 130 11.80 -22.35 27.86
C SER A 130 11.31 -22.43 29.31
N SER A 131 10.00 -22.32 29.58
CA SER A 131 9.23 -23.10 30.58
C SER A 131 7.75 -22.65 30.65
N GLU A 132 6.91 -23.58 31.12
CA GLU A 132 5.45 -23.69 31.03
C GLU A 132 4.62 -22.70 31.87
N GLY A 133 3.36 -22.50 31.46
CA GLY A 133 2.24 -22.18 32.35
C GLY A 133 1.67 -20.76 32.28
N GLY A 134 0.35 -20.65 32.08
CA GLY A 134 -0.44 -19.50 32.55
C GLY A 134 -0.70 -18.38 31.55
N ASN A 135 -1.93 -18.37 31.02
CA ASN A 135 -2.55 -17.30 30.27
C ASN A 135 -2.63 -15.99 31.10
N THR A 136 -2.00 -14.90 30.63
CA THR A 136 -2.60 -13.61 30.24
C THR A 136 -1.47 -12.62 29.95
N ALA A 137 -1.14 -12.39 28.67
CA ALA A 137 -0.30 -11.28 28.27
C ALA A 137 -0.76 -10.71 26.93
N THR A 138 -1.52 -9.62 27.01
CA THR A 138 -1.59 -8.60 25.97
C THR A 138 -0.18 -8.06 25.73
N SER A 139 0.42 -8.35 24.58
CA SER A 139 1.62 -7.65 24.11
C SER A 139 1.73 -7.80 22.59
N ASP A 140 1.10 -6.85 21.92
CA ASP A 140 1.18 -6.63 20.47
C ASP A 140 2.51 -5.94 20.17
N SER A 141 3.51 -6.67 19.70
CA SER A 141 4.84 -6.11 19.39
C SER A 141 4.88 -5.62 17.94
N THR A 142 4.35 -4.41 17.72
CA THR A 142 4.73 -3.56 16.60
C THR A 142 6.20 -3.13 16.77
N PRO A 143 7.08 -3.24 15.75
CA PRO A 143 8.43 -2.71 15.87
C PRO A 143 8.37 -1.18 16.02
N LEU A 144 8.71 -0.72 17.23
CA LEU A 144 8.78 0.68 17.65
C LEU A 144 9.79 1.45 16.78
N SER A 145 9.29 2.36 15.96
CA SER A 145 10.05 3.49 15.42
C SER A 145 10.26 4.60 16.47
N SER A 146 10.49 4.24 17.74
CA SER A 146 10.49 5.17 18.89
C SER A 146 11.80 5.19 19.68
N ILE A 147 12.89 4.66 19.12
CA ILE A 147 14.20 4.66 19.80
C ILE A 147 14.72 6.10 20.00
N ASP A 148 14.41 7.05 19.10
CA ASP A 148 14.72 8.47 19.33
C ASP A 148 13.92 9.10 20.49
N SER A 149 12.75 8.55 20.82
CA SER A 149 11.92 9.02 21.93
C SER A 149 12.40 8.51 23.30
N LEU A 150 13.12 7.40 23.34
CA LEU A 150 13.72 6.84 24.56
C LEU A 150 15.02 7.55 24.93
N SER A 151 15.80 8.00 23.95
CA SER A 151 17.00 8.82 24.18
C SER A 151 16.68 10.16 24.83
N ASN A 152 15.53 10.75 24.49
CA ASN A 152 15.02 11.96 25.15
C ASN A 152 14.42 11.70 26.54
N LEU A 153 14.00 10.47 26.84
CA LEU A 153 13.48 10.12 28.17
C LEU A 153 14.61 9.78 29.14
N ALA A 154 15.69 9.16 28.65
CA ALA A 154 16.88 8.86 29.42
C ALA A 154 17.69 10.12 29.80
N SER A 155 17.66 11.17 28.98
CA SER A 155 18.30 12.46 29.28
C SER A 155 17.52 13.35 30.26
N ILE A 156 16.28 13.00 30.61
CA ILE A 156 15.42 13.76 31.54
C ILE A 156 15.48 13.20 32.98
N SER A 157 16.10 12.03 33.17
CA SER A 157 16.08 11.27 34.43
C SER A 157 17.19 11.65 35.42
N GLU A 158 17.83 12.82 35.32
CA GLU A 158 18.94 13.10 36.22
C GLU A 158 19.14 14.52 36.72
N ASN A 159 18.34 15.50 36.32
CA ASN A 159 18.42 16.81 36.98
C ASN A 159 17.06 17.51 37.05
N ASP A 160 16.84 18.09 38.23
CA ASP A 160 15.83 19.08 38.59
C ASP A 160 14.49 18.56 39.14
N GLY A 161 14.32 18.79 40.45
CA GLY A 161 13.28 18.26 41.33
C GLY A 161 11.90 18.90 41.18
N GLY A 162 11.45 19.09 39.93
CA GLY A 162 10.08 19.52 39.62
C GLY A 162 9.09 18.37 39.75
N THR A 163 7.91 18.65 40.31
CA THR A 163 6.84 17.64 40.38
C THR A 163 6.32 17.30 38.99
N ILE A 164 5.86 16.05 38.81
CA ILE A 164 5.40 15.51 37.52
C ILE A 164 4.27 16.37 36.91
N ALA A 165 3.45 17.01 37.75
CA ALA A 165 2.36 17.89 37.32
C ALA A 165 2.88 19.16 36.61
N GLU A 166 3.92 19.78 37.15
CA GLU A 166 4.50 21.02 36.63
C GLU A 166 5.27 20.79 35.33
N ARG A 167 5.88 19.60 35.19
CA ARG A 167 6.46 19.11 33.92
C ARG A 167 5.39 18.84 32.86
N LEU A 168 4.23 18.32 33.25
CA LEU A 168 3.14 18.07 32.33
C LEU A 168 2.61 19.38 31.74
N GLU A 169 2.42 20.40 32.58
CA GLU A 169 2.01 21.74 32.13
C GLU A 169 3.02 22.38 31.17
N GLN A 170 4.32 22.34 31.49
CA GLN A 170 5.37 22.84 30.59
C GLN A 170 5.41 22.11 29.24
N GLN A 171 5.15 20.79 29.23
CA GLN A 171 5.07 20.00 28.01
C GLN A 171 3.83 20.34 27.18
N TYR A 172 2.70 20.65 27.83
CA TYR A 172 1.49 21.14 27.16
C TYR A 172 1.69 22.53 26.54
N GLU A 173 2.39 23.44 27.23
CA GLU A 173 2.69 24.79 26.72
C GLU A 173 3.69 24.77 25.55
N GLN A 174 4.73 23.93 25.62
CA GLN A 174 5.68 23.75 24.51
C GLN A 174 5.03 23.09 23.28
N ALA A 175 4.09 22.16 23.49
CA ALA A 175 3.31 21.56 22.41
C ALA A 175 2.37 22.57 21.72
N GLN A 176 1.91 23.60 22.43
CA GLN A 176 1.07 24.65 21.87
C GLN A 176 1.88 25.73 21.12
N GLN A 177 3.11 26.03 21.54
CA GLN A 177 3.97 27.00 20.86
C GLN A 177 4.71 26.44 19.63
N GLY A 178 4.86 25.11 19.53
CA GLY A 178 5.61 24.42 18.48
C GLY A 178 4.81 23.92 17.27
N SER A 179 3.90 24.71 16.67
CA SER A 179 3.19 24.27 15.44
C SER A 179 4.06 24.29 14.16
N ALA A 180 5.34 24.64 14.26
CA ALA A 180 6.22 24.80 13.10
C ALA A 180 7.02 23.55 12.69
N GLY A 181 6.85 22.39 13.34
CA GLY A 181 7.74 21.25 13.10
C GLY A 181 7.22 19.87 13.47
N LYS A 182 5.90 19.63 13.47
CA LYS A 182 5.38 18.27 13.71
C LYS A 182 5.73 17.38 12.52
N VAL A 183 6.72 16.50 12.69
CA VAL A 183 7.07 15.46 11.70
C VAL A 183 5.86 14.53 11.58
N MET A 184 5.07 14.72 10.53
CA MET A 184 3.84 13.99 10.36
C MET A 184 4.11 12.50 10.23
N THR A 185 3.33 11.71 10.96
CA THR A 185 3.35 10.26 10.81
C THR A 185 2.89 9.89 9.39
N GLY A 186 3.38 8.77 8.84
CA GLY A 186 3.06 8.38 7.45
C GLY A 186 1.56 8.20 7.17
N VAL A 187 0.71 8.10 8.19
CA VAL A 187 -0.75 8.09 8.10
C VAL A 187 -1.31 9.52 7.97
N GLU A 188 -0.90 10.44 8.85
CA GLU A 188 -1.30 11.86 8.78
C GLU A 188 -0.94 12.48 7.42
N GLN A 189 0.22 12.12 6.86
CA GLN A 189 0.63 12.60 5.53
C GLN A 189 -0.31 12.14 4.41
N ARG A 190 -0.88 10.93 4.51
CA ARG A 190 -1.85 10.41 3.53
C ARG A 190 -3.19 11.11 3.67
N GLU A 191 -3.63 11.38 4.89
CA GLU A 191 -4.88 12.12 5.11
C GLU A 191 -4.77 13.56 4.64
N GLN A 192 -3.67 14.25 4.92
CA GLN A 192 -3.45 15.60 4.40
C GLN A 192 -3.40 15.62 2.88
N ARG A 193 -2.74 14.64 2.24
CA ARG A 193 -2.73 14.53 0.78
C ARG A 193 -4.14 14.35 0.19
N ARG A 194 -5.00 13.58 0.87
CA ARG A 194 -6.41 13.43 0.45
C ARG A 194 -7.19 14.73 0.61
N LYS A 195 -7.00 15.45 1.72
CA LYS A 195 -7.66 16.73 1.99
C LYS A 195 -7.24 17.82 1.00
N SER A 196 -5.94 17.95 0.74
CA SER A 196 -5.43 18.95 -0.21
C SER A 196 -5.85 18.66 -1.65
N TYR A 197 -5.94 17.39 -2.03
CA TYR A 197 -6.47 17.01 -3.34
C TYR A 197 -7.97 17.36 -3.47
N MET A 198 -8.77 17.05 -2.45
CA MET A 198 -10.19 17.44 -2.40
C MET A 198 -10.38 18.95 -2.50
N GLU A 199 -9.55 19.73 -1.80
CA GLU A 199 -9.57 21.19 -1.87
C GLU A 199 -9.21 21.72 -3.25
N GLN A 200 -8.15 21.20 -3.89
CA GLN A 200 -7.76 21.58 -5.24
C GLN A 200 -8.85 21.27 -6.28
N VAL A 201 -9.48 20.10 -6.19
CA VAL A 201 -10.57 19.70 -7.09
C VAL A 201 -11.82 20.57 -6.84
N GLY A 202 -12.12 20.90 -5.59
CA GLY A 202 -13.25 21.73 -5.20
C GLY A 202 -13.12 23.20 -5.61
N GLN A 203 -11.90 23.71 -5.77
CA GLN A 203 -11.66 25.09 -6.24
C GLN A 203 -11.89 25.30 -7.75
N ARG A 204 -12.21 24.24 -8.52
CA ARG A 204 -12.44 24.37 -9.95
C ARG A 204 -13.72 25.17 -10.22
N ASN A 205 -13.56 26.39 -10.75
CA ASN A 205 -14.69 27.27 -11.08
C ASN A 205 -15.30 26.91 -12.45
N ASP A 206 -16.21 25.93 -12.45
CA ASP A 206 -16.92 25.46 -13.65
C ASP A 206 -18.04 26.43 -14.11
N SER A 207 -18.26 27.54 -13.40
CA SER A 207 -19.35 28.49 -13.70
C SER A 207 -19.23 29.12 -15.09
N ARG A 208 -18.02 29.36 -15.58
CA ARG A 208 -17.80 29.91 -16.94
C ARG A 208 -18.20 28.91 -18.03
N PHE A 209 -17.90 27.64 -17.82
CA PHE A 209 -18.30 26.57 -18.74
C PHE A 209 -19.83 26.43 -18.78
N LEU A 210 -20.47 26.42 -17.60
CA LEU A 210 -21.93 26.36 -17.52
C LEU A 210 -22.61 27.58 -18.13
N LEU A 211 -22.04 28.78 -17.97
CA LEU A 211 -22.58 30.00 -18.57
C LEU A 211 -22.53 29.94 -20.10
N VAL A 212 -21.43 29.45 -20.68
CA VAL A 212 -21.31 29.27 -22.13
C VAL A 212 -22.31 28.23 -22.66
N LEU A 213 -22.46 27.09 -21.96
CA LEU A 213 -23.40 26.04 -22.33
C LEU A 213 -24.86 26.52 -22.24
N ALA A 214 -25.21 27.20 -21.14
CA ALA A 214 -26.52 27.81 -20.97
C ALA A 214 -26.77 28.85 -22.08
N GLY A 215 -25.78 29.69 -22.37
CA GLY A 215 -25.81 30.66 -23.44
C GLY A 215 -26.07 30.01 -24.80
N SER A 216 -25.37 28.93 -25.16
CA SER A 216 -25.55 28.29 -26.48
C SER A 216 -26.96 27.74 -26.68
N PHE A 217 -27.63 27.31 -25.62
CA PHE A 217 -29.00 26.82 -25.69
C PHE A 217 -30.05 27.94 -25.67
N LEU A 218 -29.84 28.97 -24.85
CA LEU A 218 -30.84 30.02 -24.59
C LEU A 218 -30.76 31.19 -25.59
N LEU A 219 -29.56 31.46 -26.13
CA LEU A 219 -29.32 32.54 -27.10
C LEU A 219 -30.15 32.40 -28.39
N PRO A 220 -30.22 31.25 -29.09
CA PRO A 220 -31.04 31.16 -30.31
C PRO A 220 -32.53 31.41 -30.03
N ALA A 221 -33.06 30.93 -28.91
CA ALA A 221 -34.46 31.17 -28.52
C ALA A 221 -34.71 32.65 -28.23
N LEU A 222 -33.81 33.33 -27.51
CA LEU A 222 -33.93 34.76 -27.22
C LEU A 222 -33.79 35.63 -28.48
N VAL A 223 -32.91 35.28 -29.40
CA VAL A 223 -32.76 36.01 -30.67
C VAL A 223 -34.04 35.91 -31.50
N ILE A 224 -34.61 34.71 -31.62
CA ILE A 224 -35.88 34.52 -32.34
C ILE A 224 -37.00 35.31 -31.67
N LEU A 225 -37.08 35.29 -30.33
CA LEU A 225 -38.08 36.06 -29.58
C LEU A 225 -37.93 37.56 -29.80
N ALA A 226 -36.70 38.09 -29.78
CA ALA A 226 -36.42 39.51 -30.01
C ALA A 226 -36.82 39.96 -31.42
N VAL A 227 -36.54 39.13 -32.44
CA VAL A 227 -36.95 39.40 -33.83
C VAL A 227 -38.47 39.32 -33.96
N ALA A 228 -39.12 38.34 -33.34
CA ALA A 228 -40.58 38.21 -33.36
C ALA A 228 -41.28 39.41 -32.70
N TYR A 229 -40.68 39.97 -31.64
CA TYR A 229 -41.16 41.19 -30.99
C TYR A 229 -40.99 42.41 -31.87
N SER A 230 -39.80 42.62 -32.47
CA SER A 230 -39.54 43.83 -33.29
C SER A 230 -40.31 43.85 -34.62
N THR A 231 -40.66 42.68 -35.16
CA THR A 231 -41.42 42.54 -36.41
C THR A 231 -42.94 42.56 -36.21
N GLY A 232 -43.44 42.61 -34.97
CA GLY A 232 -44.87 42.53 -34.67
C GLY A 232 -45.49 41.14 -34.90
N TYR A 233 -44.66 40.10 -35.10
CA TYR A 233 -45.11 38.73 -35.26
C TYR A 233 -45.89 38.23 -34.03
N LEU A 234 -45.47 38.63 -32.82
CA LEU A 234 -46.20 38.31 -31.59
C LEU A 234 -47.62 38.91 -31.58
N ASP A 235 -47.78 40.16 -32.03
CA ASP A 235 -49.10 40.81 -32.10
C ASP A 235 -50.02 40.11 -33.10
N SER A 236 -49.47 39.67 -34.24
CA SER A 236 -50.20 38.90 -35.24
C SER A 236 -50.69 37.55 -34.71
N LEU A 237 -49.89 36.89 -33.85
CA LEU A 237 -50.28 35.66 -33.17
C LEU A 237 -51.38 35.91 -32.14
N TYR A 238 -51.24 36.96 -31.31
CA TYR A 238 -52.28 37.33 -30.34
C TYR A 238 -53.60 37.66 -31.02
N ALA A 239 -53.58 38.47 -32.08
CA ALA A 239 -54.77 38.80 -32.84
C ALA A 239 -55.42 37.52 -33.44
N ASN A 240 -54.67 36.67 -34.13
CA ASN A 240 -55.21 35.42 -34.69
C ASN A 240 -55.78 34.48 -33.61
N SER A 241 -55.15 34.40 -32.43
CA SER A 241 -55.65 33.56 -31.34
C SER A 241 -57.02 34.01 -30.81
N LEU A 242 -57.30 35.31 -30.84
CA LEU A 242 -58.58 35.87 -30.42
C LEU A 242 -59.68 35.67 -31.48
N TYR A 243 -59.33 35.63 -32.77
CA TYR A 243 -60.30 35.46 -33.87
C TYR A 243 -60.55 34.01 -34.27
N THR A 244 -59.72 33.05 -33.86
CA THR A 244 -59.83 31.62 -34.23
C THR A 244 -60.82 30.81 -33.37
N THR A 245 -61.63 31.47 -32.54
CA THR A 245 -62.76 30.83 -31.84
C THR A 245 -64.04 30.99 -32.63
N ARG A 246 -64.20 30.18 -33.69
CA ARG A 246 -65.50 29.80 -34.25
C ARG A 246 -65.43 28.52 -35.07
#